data_AF-A0A819ZYQ6-F1
#
_entry.id   AF-A0A819ZYQ6-F1
#
_cell.length_a   1.000
_cell.length_b   1.000
_cell.length_c   1.000
_cell.angle_alpha   90.00
_cell.angle_beta   90.00
_cell.angle_gamma   90.00
#
_symmetry.space_group_name_H-M   'P 1'
#
loop_
_entity.id
_entity.type
_entity.pdbx_description
1 polymer ?
#
loop_
_entity_poly.entity_id
_entity_poly.type
_entity_poly.pdbx_seq_one_letter_code
_entity_poly.pdbx_strand_id
1 'polypeptide(L)'
;MNQRTQERLATINQRNQERLAATNQRNQERWTAINQRNQRNQERLTTINQRNQERLAAINQRNQERLAAINQRNQERWAAMNQRSQERFEIHKVPISAKNVRSSSYSRLSDRYKRSAFATKESHESPTIFWNASDGMDAAGHSYSAYKSRSSSSTESGGCFRLSLAHEFIASLIWSNTIFDTRFDRCYCSSCYKYNWKDVLQAGDGLYVIPRDWVRLGIQVDSVTAELNDIWNCWRVTYHGTSVDAAIAIIKSRQFSIPGDQLLDGSFLAIRPGHIPRKQYIYSSPTIAYSSLPVYCPVYDFTANNNEHYRVKIVLACRQDPKLMHIQGETVGSGTTRICPYIPNGKIEYFTEARASLVPYGLLLHFEQCS
;
A
#
# COMPACT_ATOMS: atom_id res chain seq x y z
N MET A 1 -52.39 36.61 -48.54
CA MET A 1 -52.06 35.20 -48.18
C MET A 1 -53.26 34.34 -48.56
N ASN A 2 -53.11 33.29 -49.35
CA ASN A 2 -54.27 32.49 -49.79
C ASN A 2 -54.64 31.40 -48.75
N GLN A 3 -55.89 30.92 -48.80
CA GLN A 3 -56.44 29.91 -47.87
C GLN A 3 -55.60 28.64 -47.81
N ARG A 4 -55.10 28.18 -48.97
CA ARG A 4 -54.21 27.01 -49.09
C ARG A 4 -52.88 27.17 -48.32
N THR A 5 -52.38 28.39 -48.21
CA THR A 5 -51.16 28.70 -47.44
C THR A 5 -51.46 28.69 -45.93
N GLN A 6 -52.62 29.16 -45.51
CA GLN A 6 -53.06 29.14 -44.10
C GLN A 6 -53.27 27.70 -43.62
N GLU A 7 -53.93 26.86 -44.41
CA GLU A 7 -54.15 25.43 -44.10
C GLU A 7 -52.82 24.68 -43.96
N ARG A 8 -51.87 24.92 -44.88
CA ARG A 8 -50.54 24.29 -44.83
C ARG A 8 -49.76 24.70 -43.58
N LEU A 9 -49.83 25.97 -43.18
CA LEU A 9 -49.20 26.44 -41.95
C LEU A 9 -49.84 25.82 -40.71
N ALA A 10 -51.17 25.70 -40.67
CA ALA A 10 -51.88 25.06 -39.57
C ALA A 10 -51.46 23.59 -39.41
N THR A 11 -51.36 22.83 -40.51
CA THR A 11 -50.89 21.44 -40.49
C THR A 11 -49.46 21.31 -39.99
N ILE A 12 -48.56 22.21 -40.41
CA ILE A 12 -47.16 22.20 -39.96
C ILE A 12 -47.09 22.49 -38.46
N ASN A 13 -47.85 23.48 -37.97
CA ASN A 13 -47.90 23.81 -36.54
C ASN A 13 -48.42 22.64 -35.70
N GLN A 14 -49.50 21.99 -36.14
CA GLN A 14 -50.05 20.83 -35.46
C GLN A 14 -49.02 19.69 -35.37
N ARG A 15 -48.36 19.35 -36.49
CA ARG A 15 -47.31 18.31 -36.49
C ARG A 15 -46.14 18.66 -35.58
N ASN A 16 -45.76 19.94 -35.50
CA ASN A 16 -44.70 20.37 -34.61
C ASN A 16 -45.11 20.24 -33.13
N GLN A 17 -46.35 20.57 -32.79
CA GLN A 17 -46.90 20.38 -31.44
C GLN A 17 -46.93 18.90 -31.04
N GLU A 18 -47.40 18.02 -31.94
CA GLU A 18 -47.44 16.57 -31.71
C GLU A 18 -46.03 15.98 -31.51
N ARG A 19 -45.04 16.41 -32.33
CA ARG A 19 -43.64 15.98 -32.18
C ARG A 19 -43.01 16.43 -30.86
N LEU A 20 -43.33 17.65 -30.42
CA LEU A 20 -42.86 18.18 -29.15
C LEU A 20 -43.48 17.40 -27.98
N ALA A 21 -44.80 17.16 -28.02
CA ALA A 21 -45.51 16.37 -27.01
C ALA A 21 -44.94 14.95 -26.89
N ALA A 22 -44.72 14.26 -28.03
CA ALA A 22 -44.14 12.92 -28.04
C ALA A 22 -42.70 12.89 -27.48
N THR A 23 -41.92 13.94 -27.71
CA THR A 23 -40.56 14.05 -27.17
C THR A 23 -40.58 14.30 -25.67
N ASN A 24 -41.47 15.16 -25.19
CA ASN A 24 -41.64 15.41 -23.76
C ASN A 24 -42.11 14.16 -23.02
N GLN A 25 -43.04 13.41 -23.59
CA GLN A 25 -43.50 12.14 -23.00
C GLN A 25 -42.35 11.13 -22.89
N ARG A 26 -41.57 10.92 -23.96
CA ARG A 26 -40.40 10.02 -23.91
C ARG A 26 -39.36 10.45 -22.88
N ASN A 27 -39.14 11.75 -22.74
CA ASN A 27 -38.22 12.28 -21.73
C ASN A 27 -38.75 12.02 -20.32
N GLN A 28 -40.05 12.18 -20.09
CA GLN A 28 -40.69 11.90 -18.81
C GLN A 28 -40.60 10.41 -18.44
N GLU A 29 -40.90 9.50 -19.38
CA GLU A 29 -40.76 8.05 -19.19
C GLU A 29 -39.31 7.64 -18.93
N ARG A 30 -38.35 8.25 -19.62
CA ARG A 30 -36.92 8.01 -19.37
C ARG A 30 -36.52 8.46 -17.97
N TRP A 31 -37.01 9.61 -17.52
CA TRP A 31 -36.69 10.15 -16.21
C TRP A 31 -37.27 9.30 -15.07
N THR A 32 -38.51 8.83 -15.21
CA THR A 32 -39.13 7.92 -14.23
C THR A 32 -38.41 6.57 -14.16
N ALA A 33 -37.99 6.01 -15.30
CA ALA A 33 -37.20 4.77 -15.34
C ALA A 33 -35.84 4.91 -14.63
N ILE A 34 -35.16 6.05 -14.82
CA ILE A 34 -33.89 6.35 -14.12
C ILE A 34 -34.12 6.43 -12.61
N ASN A 35 -35.15 7.13 -12.16
CA ASN A 35 -35.45 7.24 -10.74
C ASN A 35 -35.78 5.90 -10.08
N GLN A 36 -36.58 5.06 -10.73
CA GLN A 36 -36.87 3.72 -10.23
C GLN A 36 -35.60 2.87 -10.14
N ARG A 37 -34.68 2.99 -11.11
CA ARG A 37 -33.40 2.27 -11.06
C ARG A 37 -32.53 2.78 -9.91
N ASN A 38 -32.50 4.08 -9.68
CA ASN A 38 -31.76 4.67 -8.56
C ASN A 38 -32.33 4.21 -7.21
N GLN A 39 -33.65 4.17 -7.06
CA GLN A 39 -34.31 3.66 -5.86
C GLN A 39 -33.94 2.19 -5.58
N ARG A 40 -34.03 1.32 -6.59
CA ARG A 40 -33.63 -0.09 -6.47
C ARG A 40 -32.14 -0.24 -6.10
N ASN A 41 -31.28 0.63 -6.63
CA ASN A 41 -29.86 0.61 -6.29
C ASN A 41 -29.63 1.03 -4.83
N GLN A 42 -30.35 2.02 -4.34
CA GLN A 42 -30.29 2.43 -2.92
C GLN A 42 -30.73 1.28 -2.00
N GLU A 43 -31.86 0.62 -2.28
CA GLU A 43 -32.35 -0.52 -1.51
C GLU A 43 -31.33 -1.69 -1.49
N ARG A 44 -30.67 -1.95 -2.62
CA ARG A 44 -29.61 -2.97 -2.71
C ARG A 44 -28.39 -2.60 -1.86
N LEU A 45 -27.97 -1.34 -1.88
CA LEU A 45 -26.85 -0.85 -1.06
C LEU A 45 -27.17 -0.96 0.43
N THR A 46 -28.37 -0.56 0.84
CA THR A 46 -28.82 -0.71 2.24
C THR A 46 -28.80 -2.16 2.69
N THR A 47 -29.28 -3.08 1.85
CA THR A 47 -29.27 -4.52 2.14
C THR A 47 -27.84 -5.07 2.29
N ILE A 48 -26.92 -4.66 1.42
CA ILE A 48 -25.51 -5.09 1.49
C ILE A 48 -24.85 -4.55 2.75
N ASN A 49 -25.09 -3.28 3.09
CA ASN A 49 -24.54 -2.67 4.30
C ASN A 49 -25.04 -3.36 5.56
N GLN A 50 -26.34 -3.66 5.63
CA GLN A 50 -26.93 -4.40 6.76
C GLN A 50 -26.27 -5.77 6.94
N ARG A 51 -26.13 -6.55 5.85
CA ARG A 51 -25.46 -7.86 5.89
C ARG A 51 -24.00 -7.76 6.33
N ASN A 52 -23.30 -6.71 5.90
CA ASN A 52 -21.91 -6.50 6.31
C ASN A 52 -21.80 -6.15 7.81
N GLN A 53 -22.71 -5.32 8.33
CA GLN A 53 -22.79 -5.02 9.76
C GLN A 53 -23.07 -6.28 10.59
N GLU A 54 -24.02 -7.10 10.19
CA GLU A 54 -24.33 -8.37 10.85
C GLU A 54 -23.13 -9.34 10.84
N ARG A 55 -22.43 -9.46 9.70
CA ARG A 55 -21.23 -10.29 9.60
C ARG A 55 -20.10 -9.80 10.51
N LEU A 56 -19.88 -8.49 10.60
CA LEU A 56 -18.89 -7.90 11.49
C LEU A 56 -19.24 -8.13 12.97
N ALA A 57 -20.51 -7.95 13.34
CA ALA A 57 -20.99 -8.23 14.69
C ALA A 57 -20.75 -9.70 15.08
N ALA A 58 -21.07 -10.64 14.20
CA ALA A 58 -20.85 -12.07 14.42
C ALA A 58 -19.36 -12.47 14.52
N ILE A 59 -18.47 -11.77 13.80
CA ILE A 59 -17.01 -11.97 13.92
C ILE A 59 -16.52 -11.44 15.27
N ASN A 60 -16.94 -10.24 15.65
CA ASN A 60 -16.55 -9.62 16.92
C ASN A 60 -17.01 -10.45 18.12
N GLN A 61 -18.25 -10.94 18.10
CA GLN A 61 -18.77 -11.83 19.13
C GLN A 61 -17.91 -13.09 19.28
N ARG A 62 -17.61 -13.79 18.17
CA ARG A 62 -16.75 -14.98 18.20
C ARG A 62 -15.35 -14.70 18.73
N ASN A 63 -14.80 -13.52 18.43
CA ASN A 63 -13.49 -13.13 18.96
C ASN A 63 -13.54 -12.85 20.47
N GLN A 64 -14.60 -12.20 20.96
CA GLN A 64 -14.81 -11.99 22.40
C GLN A 64 -14.95 -13.32 23.14
N GLU A 65 -15.74 -14.27 22.62
CA GLU A 65 -15.90 -15.60 23.20
C GLU A 65 -14.57 -16.37 23.25
N ARG A 66 -13.77 -16.31 22.17
CA ARG A 66 -12.43 -16.94 22.14
C ARG A 66 -11.48 -16.34 23.16
N LEU A 67 -11.47 -15.01 23.32
CA LEU A 67 -10.63 -14.33 24.32
C LEU A 67 -11.06 -14.69 25.74
N ALA A 68 -12.37 -14.73 26.02
CA ALA A 68 -12.90 -15.17 27.31
C ALA A 68 -12.45 -16.59 27.66
N ALA A 69 -12.56 -17.53 26.70
CA ALA A 69 -12.12 -18.91 26.88
C ALA A 69 -10.60 -19.06 27.10
N ILE A 70 -9.78 -18.21 26.46
CA ILE A 70 -8.33 -18.17 26.71
C ILE A 70 -8.05 -17.65 28.13
N ASN A 71 -8.72 -16.57 28.53
CA ASN A 71 -8.53 -15.97 29.84
C ASN A 71 -8.92 -16.93 30.97
N GLN A 72 -10.05 -17.62 30.82
CA GLN A 72 -10.49 -18.64 31.78
C GLN A 72 -9.45 -19.76 31.94
N ARG A 73 -8.95 -20.32 30.84
CA ARG A 73 -7.91 -21.36 30.89
C ARG A 73 -6.63 -20.89 31.56
N ASN A 74 -6.27 -19.62 31.39
CA ASN A 74 -5.10 -19.05 32.07
C ASN A 74 -5.35 -18.89 33.57
N GLN A 75 -6.55 -18.47 33.99
CA GLN A 75 -6.92 -18.40 35.40
C GLN A 75 -6.89 -19.78 36.06
N GLU A 76 -7.45 -20.81 35.42
CA GLU A 76 -7.43 -22.20 35.90
C GLU A 76 -6.00 -22.73 36.04
N ARG A 77 -5.14 -22.47 35.05
CA ARG A 77 -3.71 -22.83 35.11
C ARG A 77 -2.99 -22.14 36.27
N TRP A 78 -3.27 -20.86 36.50
CA TRP A 78 -2.67 -20.10 37.59
C TRP A 78 -3.10 -20.62 38.95
N ALA A 79 -4.40 -20.92 39.11
CA ALA A 79 -4.95 -21.54 40.32
C ALA A 79 -4.32 -22.91 40.60
N ALA A 80 -4.21 -23.78 39.58
CA ALA A 80 -3.60 -25.09 39.73
C ALA A 80 -2.11 -25.02 40.12
N MET A 81 -1.37 -24.05 39.57
CA MET A 81 0.03 -23.82 39.92
C MET A 81 0.19 -23.31 41.36
N ASN A 82 -0.72 -22.43 41.80
CA ASN A 82 -0.73 -21.94 43.18
C ASN A 82 -1.06 -23.05 44.18
N GLN A 83 -2.04 -23.91 43.86
CA GLN A 83 -2.39 -25.08 44.67
C GLN A 83 -1.21 -26.05 44.82
N ARG A 84 -0.54 -26.42 43.71
CA ARG A 84 0.66 -27.29 43.77
C ARG A 84 1.78 -26.67 44.61
N SER A 85 1.92 -25.35 44.56
CA SER A 85 2.90 -24.64 45.39
C SER A 85 2.55 -24.76 46.88
N GLN A 86 1.29 -24.54 47.25
CA GLN A 86 0.81 -24.74 48.62
C GLN A 86 1.01 -26.17 49.11
N GLU A 87 0.64 -27.18 48.31
CA GLU A 87 0.86 -28.59 48.63
C GLU A 87 2.35 -28.90 48.85
N ARG A 88 3.24 -28.34 48.00
CA ARG A 88 4.69 -28.48 48.15
C ARG A 88 5.21 -27.85 49.46
N PHE A 89 4.66 -26.70 49.85
CA PHE A 89 5.00 -26.05 51.12
C PHE A 89 4.53 -26.85 52.34
N GLU A 90 3.34 -27.46 52.29
CA GLU A 90 2.85 -28.31 53.39
C GLU A 90 3.66 -29.61 53.54
N ILE A 91 4.08 -30.25 52.44
CA ILE A 91 4.95 -31.43 52.48
C ILE A 91 6.32 -31.12 53.13
N HIS A 92 6.79 -29.88 53.06
CA HIS A 92 8.06 -29.45 53.65
C HIS A 92 7.94 -29.01 55.12
N LYS A 93 6.77 -29.12 55.75
CA LYS A 93 6.62 -29.02 57.22
C LYS A 93 6.98 -30.34 57.90
N VAL A 94 8.19 -30.83 57.69
CA VAL A 94 8.78 -31.86 58.56
C VAL A 94 9.32 -31.15 59.82
N PRO A 95 8.98 -31.57 61.04
CA PRO A 95 9.50 -30.95 62.25
C PRO A 95 11.02 -31.16 62.29
N ILE A 96 11.79 -30.08 62.21
CA ILE A 96 13.24 -30.12 62.39
C ILE A 96 13.51 -30.40 63.87
N SER A 97 13.67 -31.69 64.18
CA SER A 97 14.35 -32.15 65.39
C SER A 97 15.81 -31.70 65.31
N ALA A 98 16.24 -31.04 66.38
CA ALA A 98 17.53 -30.41 66.52
C ALA A 98 18.70 -31.37 66.22
N LYS A 99 19.60 -30.96 65.31
CA LYS A 99 21.04 -31.19 65.40
C LYS A 99 21.80 -30.30 64.41
N ASN A 100 22.64 -29.43 64.99
CA ASN A 100 23.79 -28.71 64.44
C ASN A 100 24.23 -29.08 63.01
N VAL A 101 24.35 -28.09 62.11
CA VAL A 101 25.63 -27.67 61.49
C VAL A 101 25.49 -26.24 60.92
N ARG A 102 26.40 -25.37 61.42
CA ARG A 102 26.99 -24.14 60.87
C ARG A 102 26.30 -23.36 59.74
N SER A 103 25.96 -22.13 60.10
CA SER A 103 25.71 -20.96 59.28
C SER A 103 26.74 -20.74 58.16
N SER A 104 26.27 -20.59 56.91
CA SER A 104 26.71 -19.54 55.97
C SER A 104 26.01 -19.73 54.62
N SER A 105 25.56 -18.62 54.02
CA SER A 105 25.32 -18.40 52.58
C SER A 105 23.91 -18.55 51.94
N TYR A 106 22.80 -18.48 52.68
CA TYR A 106 21.45 -18.39 52.08
C TYR A 106 20.67 -17.08 52.32
N SER A 107 21.34 -15.99 52.68
CA SER A 107 20.69 -14.67 52.88
C SER A 107 20.87 -13.67 51.73
N ARG A 108 21.39 -14.08 50.56
CA ARG A 108 21.64 -13.15 49.43
C ARG A 108 20.73 -13.32 48.20
N LEU A 109 19.77 -14.24 48.23
CA LEU A 109 18.86 -14.48 47.09
C LEU A 109 17.44 -13.92 47.29
N SER A 110 17.02 -13.58 48.51
CA SER A 110 15.68 -13.03 48.79
C SER A 110 15.54 -11.52 48.58
N ASP A 111 16.65 -10.78 48.47
CA ASP A 111 16.62 -9.32 48.32
C ASP A 111 16.60 -8.84 46.86
N ARG A 112 16.89 -9.72 45.90
CA ARG A 112 16.89 -9.37 44.46
C ARG A 112 15.52 -9.42 43.81
N TYR A 113 14.58 -10.20 44.36
CA TYR A 113 13.20 -10.32 43.85
C TYR A 113 12.24 -9.27 44.42
N LYS A 114 12.59 -8.58 45.51
CA LYS A 114 11.75 -7.54 46.11
C LYS A 114 12.02 -6.12 45.57
N ARG A 115 13.09 -5.92 44.80
CA ARG A 115 13.45 -4.60 44.21
C ARG A 115 12.99 -4.38 42.76
N SER A 116 12.43 -5.39 42.08
CA SER A 116 11.93 -5.24 40.70
C SER A 116 10.41 -5.09 40.58
N ALA A 117 9.67 -5.15 41.70
CA ALA A 117 8.20 -5.12 41.70
C ALA A 117 7.59 -3.80 42.20
N PHE A 118 8.40 -2.78 42.49
CA PHE A 118 7.95 -1.46 42.96
C PHE A 118 8.73 -0.34 42.25
N ALA A 119 8.61 -0.27 40.92
CA ALA A 119 8.94 0.91 40.13
C ALA A 119 8.32 0.76 38.73
N THR A 120 7.05 1.13 38.60
CA THR A 120 6.41 1.77 37.42
C THR A 120 4.90 1.78 37.65
N LYS A 121 4.46 2.64 38.57
CA LYS A 121 3.14 3.28 38.47
C LYS A 121 3.46 4.74 38.25
N GLU A 122 3.53 5.14 36.99
CA GLU A 122 3.33 6.53 36.61
C GLU A 122 2.64 6.55 35.24
N SER A 123 1.56 7.30 35.25
CA SER A 123 0.65 7.66 34.18
C SER A 123 1.37 8.11 32.91
N HIS A 124 1.07 7.45 31.80
CA HIS A 124 0.95 8.15 30.53
C HIS A 124 -0.27 7.62 29.79
N GLU A 125 -1.36 8.37 29.91
CA GLU A 125 -2.37 8.46 28.86
C GLU A 125 -1.64 8.73 27.54
N SER A 126 -1.57 7.72 26.67
CA SER A 126 -1.14 7.93 25.29
C SER A 126 -2.31 8.59 24.56
N PRO A 127 -2.12 9.77 23.94
CA PRO A 127 -3.17 10.38 23.15
C PRO A 127 -3.45 9.49 21.95
N THR A 128 -4.68 8.97 21.86
CA THR A 128 -5.24 8.42 20.63
C THR A 128 -5.33 9.54 19.59
N ILE A 129 -4.26 9.71 18.81
CA ILE A 129 -4.29 10.53 17.60
C ILE A 129 -4.92 9.67 16.51
N PHE A 130 -6.18 9.97 16.19
CA PHE A 130 -6.85 9.49 14.99
C PHE A 130 -6.10 10.01 13.76
N TRP A 131 -5.46 9.11 13.02
CA TRP A 131 -4.92 9.39 11.69
C TRP A 131 -5.99 9.02 10.66
N ASN A 132 -6.55 10.02 9.98
CA ASN A 132 -7.48 9.77 8.89
C ASN A 132 -6.73 9.16 7.71
N ALA A 133 -7.39 8.25 6.99
CA ALA A 133 -6.85 7.46 5.87
C ALA A 133 -6.41 8.30 4.64
N SER A 134 -6.41 9.63 4.72
CA SER A 134 -5.77 10.55 3.77
C SER A 134 -4.29 10.82 4.08
N ASP A 135 -3.83 10.57 5.31
CA ASP A 135 -2.56 11.12 5.81
C ASP A 135 -1.38 10.12 5.71
N GLY A 136 -1.65 8.82 5.49
CA GLY A 136 -0.63 7.76 5.44
C GLY A 136 0.22 7.73 4.14
N MET A 137 -0.14 8.51 3.13
CA MET A 137 0.68 8.68 1.92
C MET A 137 1.73 9.81 2.07
N ASP A 138 1.64 10.62 3.13
CA ASP A 138 2.40 11.84 3.36
C ASP A 138 3.29 11.77 4.60
N ALA A 139 4.17 10.76 4.68
CA ALA A 139 5.20 10.72 5.73
C ALA A 139 6.28 11.80 5.52
N ALA A 140 5.92 13.05 5.82
CA ALA A 140 6.72 14.07 6.52
C ALA A 140 5.89 15.37 6.57
N GLY A 141 5.32 15.67 7.73
CA GLY A 141 4.58 16.91 7.97
C GLY A 141 5.37 18.15 7.56
N HIS A 142 4.87 18.83 6.54
CA HIS A 142 4.96 20.27 6.32
C HIS A 142 3.61 20.69 5.73
N SER A 143 2.77 21.32 6.56
CA SER A 143 1.73 22.30 6.21
C SER A 143 1.27 22.31 4.73
N TYR A 144 0.24 21.53 4.39
CA TYR A 144 -0.58 21.72 3.18
C TYR A 144 -1.86 22.47 3.54
N SER A 145 -1.74 23.75 3.88
CA SER A 145 -2.82 24.71 3.67
C SER A 145 -2.67 25.23 2.25
N ALA A 146 -3.70 25.05 1.42
CA ALA A 146 -3.85 25.47 0.02
C ALA A 146 -3.33 24.50 -1.04
N TYR A 147 -4.10 23.46 -1.35
CA TYR A 147 -4.41 23.09 -2.75
C TYR A 147 -5.81 22.50 -2.80
N LYS A 148 -6.80 23.39 -2.99
CA LYS A 148 -8.17 23.00 -3.35
C LYS A 148 -8.17 22.41 -4.76
N SER A 149 -8.96 21.36 -4.91
CA SER A 149 -9.46 20.79 -6.15
C SER A 149 -9.68 21.82 -7.26
N ARG A 150 -9.17 21.53 -8.45
CA ARG A 150 -9.70 22.08 -9.70
C ARG A 150 -9.81 20.98 -10.73
N SER A 151 -11.04 20.49 -10.89
CA SER A 151 -11.51 19.85 -12.10
C SER A 151 -11.80 20.94 -13.16
N SER A 152 -11.26 20.72 -14.37
CA SER A 152 -11.68 21.22 -15.68
C SER A 152 -11.78 22.74 -15.96
N SER A 153 -11.11 23.12 -17.05
CA SER A 153 -11.24 24.32 -17.90
C SER A 153 -10.44 25.58 -17.51
N SER A 154 -9.27 25.73 -18.15
CA SER A 154 -8.81 26.94 -18.85
C SER A 154 -7.44 26.66 -19.46
N THR A 155 -7.33 26.91 -20.76
CA THR A 155 -6.11 26.88 -21.57
C THR A 155 -5.18 28.02 -21.19
N GLU A 156 -4.05 27.70 -20.56
CA GLU A 156 -2.70 28.27 -20.76
C GLU A 156 -1.69 27.45 -19.93
N SER A 157 -0.54 27.15 -20.53
CA SER A 157 0.46 26.12 -20.18
C SER A 157 1.04 26.18 -18.76
N GLY A 158 0.92 25.09 -17.96
CA GLY A 158 1.46 25.03 -16.60
C GLY A 158 1.67 23.63 -15.99
N GLY A 159 1.85 22.58 -16.79
CA GLY A 159 2.12 21.21 -16.33
C GLY A 159 3.61 20.89 -16.25
N CYS A 160 4.00 19.93 -15.40
CA CYS A 160 5.37 19.41 -15.38
C CYS A 160 5.64 18.56 -16.63
N PHE A 161 6.61 18.97 -17.46
CA PHE A 161 6.98 18.25 -18.69
C PHE A 161 7.26 16.77 -18.45
N ARG A 162 8.06 16.41 -17.44
CA ARG A 162 8.37 15.00 -17.15
C ARG A 162 7.12 14.19 -16.77
N LEU A 163 6.16 14.80 -16.07
CA LEU A 163 4.91 14.14 -15.73
C LEU A 163 4.05 13.91 -16.98
N SER A 164 3.97 14.90 -17.88
CA SER A 164 3.31 14.73 -19.17
C SER A 164 3.95 13.62 -20.00
N LEU A 165 5.29 13.60 -20.06
CA LEU A 165 6.07 12.57 -20.75
C LEU A 165 5.82 11.16 -20.18
N ALA A 166 5.68 11.05 -18.86
CA ALA A 166 5.30 9.81 -18.18
C ALA A 166 3.93 9.28 -18.63
N HIS A 167 2.91 10.13 -18.67
CA HIS A 167 1.59 9.72 -19.16
C HIS A 167 1.60 9.32 -20.63
N GLU A 168 2.39 10.01 -21.44
CA GLU A 168 2.54 9.70 -22.86
C GLU A 168 3.20 8.34 -23.09
N PHE A 169 4.28 8.05 -22.35
CA PHE A 169 4.93 6.75 -22.38
C PHE A 169 3.94 5.64 -22.00
N ILE A 170 3.15 5.80 -20.94
CA ILE A 170 2.16 4.80 -20.55
C ILE A 170 1.04 4.63 -21.57
N ALA A 171 0.58 5.72 -22.19
CA ALA A 171 -0.40 5.65 -23.26
C ALA A 171 0.12 4.82 -24.45
N SER A 172 1.42 4.90 -24.75
CA SER A 172 2.06 4.10 -25.81
C SER A 172 2.11 2.60 -25.50
N LEU A 173 2.07 2.22 -24.21
CA LEU A 173 2.11 0.81 -23.78
C LEU A 173 0.73 0.13 -23.76
N ILE A 174 -0.36 0.86 -24.05
CA ILE A 174 -1.73 0.33 -24.08
C ILE A 174 -2.16 -0.28 -22.71
N TRP A 175 -1.66 0.30 -21.62
CA TRP A 175 -2.10 -0.09 -20.27
C TRP A 175 -3.46 0.55 -19.95
N SER A 176 -4.34 -0.17 -19.27
CA SER A 176 -5.64 0.39 -18.89
C SER A 176 -5.47 1.53 -17.89
N ASN A 177 -6.10 2.67 -18.16
CA ASN A 177 -6.11 3.82 -17.24
C ASN A 177 -6.73 3.49 -15.86
N THR A 178 -7.52 2.41 -15.75
CA THR A 178 -8.08 1.94 -14.48
C THR A 178 -7.03 1.44 -13.49
N ILE A 179 -5.82 1.16 -13.97
CA ILE A 179 -4.68 0.78 -13.13
C ILE A 179 -4.21 1.97 -12.28
N PHE A 180 -4.33 3.18 -12.83
CA PHE A 180 -3.70 4.35 -12.28
C PHE A 180 -4.66 5.16 -11.40
N ASP A 181 -4.08 5.82 -10.40
CA ASP A 181 -4.74 6.80 -9.57
C ASP A 181 -3.96 8.10 -9.61
N THR A 182 -4.37 8.99 -10.53
CA THR A 182 -3.63 10.21 -10.86
C THR A 182 -3.58 11.21 -9.71
N ARG A 183 -4.40 11.02 -8.67
CA ARG A 183 -4.33 11.82 -7.42
C ARG A 183 -2.99 11.64 -6.71
N PHE A 184 -2.30 10.52 -6.97
CA PHE A 184 -1.04 10.16 -6.32
C PHE A 184 0.16 10.23 -7.27
N ASP A 185 -0.01 10.83 -8.44
CA ASP A 185 1.10 11.14 -9.34
C ASP A 185 2.04 12.16 -8.70
N ARG A 186 3.34 11.98 -8.89
CA ARG A 186 4.36 12.85 -8.31
C ARG A 186 5.60 12.89 -9.16
N CYS A 187 6.04 14.08 -9.53
CA CYS A 187 7.33 14.28 -10.19
C CYS A 187 8.39 14.72 -9.17
N TYR A 188 9.59 14.14 -9.27
CA TYR A 188 10.74 14.44 -8.41
C TYR A 188 11.85 15.17 -9.16
N CYS A 189 11.55 15.78 -10.32
CA CYS A 189 12.49 16.67 -11.00
C CYS A 189 12.77 17.93 -10.17
N SER A 190 13.88 18.60 -10.48
CA SER A 190 14.29 19.85 -9.81
C SER A 190 13.20 20.94 -9.75
N SER A 191 12.31 21.00 -10.75
CA SER A 191 11.20 21.96 -10.78
C SER A 191 10.07 21.58 -9.81
N CYS A 192 9.77 20.30 -9.64
CA CYS A 192 8.65 19.80 -8.83
C CYS A 192 9.05 19.43 -7.39
N TYR A 193 10.29 18.97 -7.18
CA TYR A 193 10.83 18.61 -5.88
C TYR A 193 12.17 19.35 -5.70
N LYS A 194 12.13 20.47 -4.97
CA LYS A 194 13.23 21.45 -4.94
C LYS A 194 14.51 20.85 -4.36
N TYR A 195 15.66 21.25 -4.88
CA TYR A 195 16.96 20.67 -4.50
C TYR A 195 17.24 20.79 -2.99
N ASN A 196 16.75 21.85 -2.34
CA ASN A 196 16.92 22.09 -0.90
C ASN A 196 15.98 21.27 -0.01
N TRP A 197 15.02 20.53 -0.59
CA TRP A 197 14.20 19.60 0.16
C TRP A 197 15.00 18.34 0.54
N LYS A 198 14.54 17.62 1.55
CA LYS A 198 15.27 16.45 2.07
C LYS A 198 15.30 15.32 1.05
N ASP A 199 16.45 14.69 0.87
CA ASP A 199 16.58 13.49 0.03
C ASP A 199 16.19 12.19 0.74
N VAL A 200 16.01 12.27 2.05
CA VAL A 200 15.57 11.13 2.88
C VAL A 200 14.54 11.61 3.89
N LEU A 201 13.43 10.89 3.95
CA LEU A 201 12.38 11.08 4.95
C LEU A 201 12.30 9.87 5.87
N GLN A 202 11.83 10.08 7.09
CA GLN A 202 11.45 8.98 7.97
C GLN A 202 10.06 8.48 7.56
N ALA A 203 9.91 7.19 7.31
CA ALA A 203 8.64 6.57 6.94
C ALA A 203 8.43 5.30 7.77
N GLY A 204 7.64 5.41 8.84
CA GLY A 204 7.49 4.36 9.84
C GLY A 204 8.82 4.08 10.55
N ASP A 205 9.21 2.81 10.60
CA ASP A 205 10.47 2.34 11.20
C ASP A 205 11.66 2.36 10.20
N GLY A 206 11.45 2.85 8.98
CA GLY A 206 12.43 2.85 7.89
C GLY A 206 12.68 4.23 7.28
N LEU A 207 13.66 4.26 6.37
CA LEU A 207 13.96 5.44 5.56
C LEU A 207 13.19 5.38 4.24
N TYR A 208 12.69 6.52 3.79
CA TYR A 208 12.23 6.75 2.43
C TYR A 208 13.25 7.61 1.68
N VAL A 209 14.05 6.97 0.83
CA VAL A 209 15.04 7.66 -0.02
C VAL A 209 14.33 8.23 -1.24
N ILE A 210 14.26 9.55 -1.37
CA ILE A 210 13.52 10.22 -2.44
C ILE A 210 14.11 9.86 -3.82
N PRO A 211 13.29 9.41 -4.80
CA PRO A 211 13.77 9.04 -6.12
C PRO A 211 13.92 10.31 -7.00
N ARG A 212 14.91 11.15 -6.69
CA ARG A 212 15.22 12.39 -7.42
C ARG A 212 15.29 12.17 -8.92
N ASP A 213 14.68 13.08 -9.69
CA ASP A 213 14.57 13.06 -11.14
C ASP A 213 13.69 11.95 -11.76
N TRP A 214 13.04 11.12 -10.93
CA TRP A 214 12.02 10.18 -11.40
C TRP A 214 10.62 10.80 -11.38
N VAL A 215 9.69 10.17 -12.11
CA VAL A 215 8.26 10.45 -12.05
C VAL A 215 7.55 9.23 -11.52
N ARG A 216 6.73 9.36 -10.48
CA ARG A 216 5.83 8.32 -10.00
C ARG A 216 4.45 8.55 -10.59
N LEU A 217 3.92 7.55 -11.27
CA LEU A 217 2.49 7.44 -11.55
C LEU A 217 1.84 6.58 -10.46
N GLY A 218 0.78 7.05 -9.84
CA GLY A 218 0.06 6.35 -8.77
C GLY A 218 -0.60 5.09 -9.30
N ILE A 219 -0.42 3.95 -8.62
CA ILE A 219 -1.10 2.70 -8.95
C ILE A 219 -2.22 2.46 -7.93
N GLN A 220 -3.36 1.98 -8.40
CA GLN A 220 -4.46 1.58 -7.51
C GLN A 220 -4.04 0.44 -6.58
N VAL A 221 -4.20 0.69 -5.29
CA VAL A 221 -4.00 -0.31 -4.24
C VAL A 221 -5.36 -0.71 -3.66
N ASP A 222 -5.52 -2.00 -3.37
CA ASP A 222 -6.71 -2.52 -2.71
C ASP A 222 -6.88 -1.88 -1.33
N SER A 223 -7.91 -1.05 -1.16
CA SER A 223 -8.08 -0.26 0.05
C SER A 223 -8.34 -1.12 1.29
N VAL A 224 -9.07 -2.23 1.13
CA VAL A 224 -9.36 -3.17 2.23
C VAL A 224 -8.08 -3.84 2.70
N THR A 225 -7.26 -4.34 1.77
CA THR A 225 -5.96 -4.94 2.09
C THR A 225 -5.03 -3.93 2.75
N ALA A 226 -5.01 -2.69 2.26
CA ALA A 226 -4.18 -1.63 2.81
C ALA A 226 -4.58 -1.26 4.25
N GLU A 227 -5.87 -1.17 4.53
CA GLU A 227 -6.40 -0.85 5.86
C GLU A 227 -6.18 -2.00 6.86
N LEU A 228 -6.50 -3.24 6.49
CA LEU A 228 -6.36 -4.40 7.38
C LEU A 228 -4.91 -4.69 7.79
N ASN A 229 -3.94 -4.33 6.94
CA ASN A 229 -2.51 -4.56 7.20
C ASN A 229 -1.76 -3.30 7.62
N ASP A 230 -2.49 -2.17 7.76
CA ASP A 230 -1.92 -0.85 8.06
C ASP A 230 -0.70 -0.50 7.18
N ILE A 231 -0.82 -0.77 5.87
CA ILE A 231 0.30 -0.75 4.93
C ILE A 231 0.99 0.62 4.91
N TRP A 232 0.20 1.70 4.97
CA TRP A 232 0.73 3.04 4.79
C TRP A 232 1.56 3.52 5.97
N ASN A 233 1.23 3.07 7.19
CA ASN A 233 1.90 3.48 8.41
C ASN A 233 2.97 2.49 8.87
N CYS A 234 2.75 1.18 8.67
CA CYS A 234 3.64 0.14 9.15
C CYS A 234 4.64 -0.39 8.11
N TRP A 235 4.35 -0.27 6.81
CA TRP A 235 5.19 -0.91 5.79
C TRP A 235 6.22 0.06 5.19
N ARG A 236 7.42 -0.45 4.96
CA ARG A 236 8.55 0.35 4.47
C ARG A 236 8.41 0.64 2.99
N VAL A 237 8.85 1.84 2.58
CA VAL A 237 8.97 2.16 1.15
C VAL A 237 10.21 1.45 0.58
N THR A 238 10.01 0.74 -0.52
CA THR A 238 11.04 0.00 -1.24
C THR A 238 10.83 0.12 -2.76
N TYR A 239 11.81 -0.35 -3.52
CA TYR A 239 11.87 -0.24 -4.97
C TYR A 239 12.16 -1.59 -5.59
N HIS A 240 11.40 -1.99 -6.59
CA HIS A 240 11.62 -3.22 -7.34
C HIS A 240 11.91 -2.89 -8.81
N GLY A 241 13.15 -3.13 -9.24
CA GLY A 241 13.56 -3.02 -10.64
C GLY A 241 12.97 -4.15 -11.45
N THR A 242 12.37 -3.84 -12.59
CA THR A 242 11.68 -4.85 -13.40
C THR A 242 11.51 -4.42 -14.86
N SER A 243 11.01 -5.31 -15.71
CA SER A 243 10.64 -5.02 -17.10
C SER A 243 9.20 -4.51 -17.22
N VAL A 244 8.87 -3.83 -18.33
CA VAL A 244 7.50 -3.38 -18.67
C VAL A 244 6.49 -4.52 -18.54
N ASP A 245 6.79 -5.67 -19.15
CA ASP A 245 5.89 -6.83 -19.14
C ASP A 245 5.70 -7.42 -17.74
N ALA A 246 6.78 -7.49 -16.95
CA ALA A 246 6.69 -7.98 -15.58
C ALA A 246 5.95 -7.00 -14.68
N ALA A 247 6.15 -5.69 -14.85
CA ALA A 247 5.42 -4.66 -14.09
C ALA A 247 3.90 -4.78 -14.33
N ILE A 248 3.44 -4.86 -15.57
CA ILE A 248 2.00 -5.00 -15.85
C ILE A 248 1.44 -6.33 -15.35
N ALA A 249 2.21 -7.42 -15.41
CA ALA A 249 1.80 -8.70 -14.86
C ALA A 249 1.61 -8.62 -13.34
N ILE A 250 2.58 -8.05 -12.61
CA ILE A 250 2.53 -7.85 -11.15
C ILE A 250 1.35 -6.97 -10.75
N ILE A 251 1.11 -5.89 -11.48
CA ILE A 251 0.02 -4.96 -11.20
C ILE A 251 -1.34 -5.64 -11.42
N LYS A 252 -1.52 -6.37 -12.53
CA LYS A 252 -2.77 -7.08 -12.85
C LYS A 252 -3.05 -8.22 -11.87
N SER A 253 -2.04 -9.00 -11.49
CA SER A 253 -2.19 -10.10 -10.53
C SER A 253 -2.24 -9.63 -9.08
N ARG A 254 -1.82 -8.38 -8.80
CA ARG A 254 -1.57 -7.85 -7.45
C ARG A 254 -0.58 -8.70 -6.66
N GLN A 255 0.28 -9.44 -7.35
CA GLN A 255 1.19 -10.40 -6.75
C GLN A 255 2.51 -10.41 -7.49
N PHE A 256 3.60 -10.38 -6.73
CA PHE A 256 4.93 -10.65 -7.28
C PHE A 256 5.05 -12.13 -7.56
N SER A 257 5.08 -12.48 -8.85
CA SER A 257 5.33 -13.83 -9.32
C SER A 257 6.76 -14.24 -8.99
N ILE A 258 6.92 -15.49 -8.58
CA ILE A 258 8.20 -16.11 -8.26
C ILE A 258 8.48 -17.18 -9.33
N PRO A 259 9.75 -17.46 -9.68
CA PRO A 259 10.07 -18.47 -10.68
C PRO A 259 9.38 -19.81 -10.40
N GLY A 260 8.67 -20.33 -11.42
CA GLY A 260 7.81 -21.50 -11.34
C GLY A 260 6.30 -21.22 -11.28
N ASP A 261 5.88 -19.98 -11.03
CA ASP A 261 4.46 -19.62 -11.03
C ASP A 261 3.83 -19.69 -12.42
N GLN A 262 2.55 -20.05 -12.47
CA GLN A 262 1.70 -19.83 -13.64
C GLN A 262 1.14 -18.40 -13.62
N LEU A 263 1.26 -17.70 -14.75
CA LEU A 263 0.76 -16.34 -14.97
C LEU A 263 -0.71 -16.35 -15.40
N LEU A 264 -1.36 -15.17 -15.38
CA LEU A 264 -2.78 -15.02 -15.72
C LEU A 264 -3.13 -15.40 -17.17
N ASP A 265 -2.15 -15.37 -18.07
CA ASP A 265 -2.29 -15.80 -19.46
C ASP A 265 -2.07 -17.32 -19.66
N GLY A 266 -1.82 -18.05 -18.56
CA GLY A 266 -1.57 -19.49 -18.56
C GLY A 266 -0.11 -19.90 -18.77
N SER A 267 0.78 -18.95 -19.10
CA SER A 267 2.22 -19.20 -19.23
C SER A 267 2.90 -19.43 -17.88
N PHE A 268 4.13 -19.97 -17.87
CA PHE A 268 4.90 -20.19 -16.64
C PHE A 268 6.11 -19.25 -16.57
N LEU A 269 6.39 -18.68 -15.40
CA LEU A 269 7.56 -17.84 -15.19
C LEU A 269 8.83 -18.71 -15.15
N ALA A 270 9.64 -18.58 -16.21
CA ALA A 270 10.83 -19.41 -16.41
C ALA A 270 11.84 -19.28 -15.26
N ILE A 271 12.37 -20.42 -14.82
CA ILE A 271 13.53 -20.48 -13.93
C ILE A 271 14.77 -20.18 -14.78
N ARG A 272 15.34 -18.99 -14.61
CA ARG A 272 16.52 -18.57 -15.39
C ARG A 272 17.76 -19.40 -15.01
N PRO A 273 18.69 -19.66 -15.95
CA PRO A 273 19.99 -20.27 -15.65
C PRO A 273 20.72 -19.46 -14.55
N GLY A 274 21.19 -20.15 -13.50
CA GLY A 274 21.79 -19.51 -12.32
C GLY A 274 20.81 -19.24 -11.17
N HIS A 275 19.51 -19.50 -11.32
CA HIS A 275 18.57 -19.49 -10.21
C HIS A 275 18.96 -20.55 -9.18
N ILE A 276 19.29 -20.12 -7.96
CA ILE A 276 19.66 -21.02 -6.87
C ILE A 276 18.42 -21.86 -6.51
N PRO A 277 18.49 -23.21 -6.60
CA PRO A 277 17.37 -24.06 -6.23
C PRO A 277 16.89 -23.72 -4.80
N ARG A 278 15.56 -23.58 -4.63
CA ARG A 278 14.87 -23.23 -3.37
C ARG A 278 15.01 -21.78 -2.88
N LYS A 279 15.66 -20.86 -3.61
CA LYS A 279 15.65 -19.43 -3.28
C LYS A 279 14.58 -18.67 -4.07
N GLN A 280 13.34 -19.00 -3.74
CA GLN A 280 12.14 -18.42 -4.31
C GLN A 280 11.79 -17.11 -3.59
N TYR A 281 12.56 -16.05 -3.86
CA TYR A 281 12.41 -14.77 -3.19
C TYR A 281 11.94 -13.66 -4.14
N ILE A 282 11.22 -12.71 -3.57
CA ILE A 282 10.94 -11.42 -4.17
C ILE A 282 11.98 -10.44 -3.62
N TYR A 283 12.71 -9.78 -4.51
CA TYR A 283 13.75 -8.83 -4.16
C TYR A 283 13.27 -7.39 -4.32
N SER A 284 13.68 -6.51 -3.41
CA SER A 284 13.47 -5.07 -3.49
C SER A 284 14.68 -4.34 -2.88
N SER A 285 14.66 -3.02 -2.88
CA SER A 285 15.69 -2.20 -2.25
C SER A 285 15.08 -0.99 -1.55
N PRO A 286 15.66 -0.48 -0.45
CA PRO A 286 15.29 0.82 0.12
C PRO A 286 15.70 2.02 -0.77
N THR A 287 16.39 1.79 -1.89
CA THR A 287 16.84 2.87 -2.77
C THR A 287 16.69 2.53 -4.25
N ILE A 288 16.18 3.49 -5.00
CA ILE A 288 16.03 3.38 -6.44
C ILE A 288 17.38 3.28 -7.18
N ALA A 289 18.46 3.78 -6.59
CA ALA A 289 19.80 3.71 -7.17
C ALA A 289 20.24 2.26 -7.41
N TYR A 290 19.89 1.35 -6.50
CA TYR A 290 20.15 -0.08 -6.66
C TYR A 290 19.15 -0.73 -7.62
N SER A 291 17.86 -0.47 -7.42
CA SER A 291 16.79 -1.09 -8.23
C SER A 291 16.78 -0.64 -9.69
N SER A 292 17.47 0.45 -10.05
CA SER A 292 17.59 0.95 -11.43
C SER A 292 18.91 0.54 -12.12
N LEU A 293 19.72 -0.31 -11.49
CA LEU A 293 20.90 -0.89 -12.11
C LEU A 293 20.51 -1.75 -13.33
N PRO A 294 21.35 -1.81 -14.38
CA PRO A 294 21.01 -2.50 -15.63
C PRO A 294 20.63 -3.98 -15.48
N VAL A 295 21.17 -4.67 -14.47
CA VAL A 295 20.87 -6.08 -14.19
C VAL A 295 19.42 -6.30 -13.71
N TYR A 296 18.79 -5.28 -13.12
CA TYR A 296 17.43 -5.35 -12.60
C TYR A 296 16.41 -4.57 -13.44
N CYS A 297 16.86 -3.50 -14.11
CA CYS A 297 16.00 -2.55 -14.80
C CYS A 297 16.45 -2.38 -16.26
N PRO A 298 15.79 -3.11 -17.20
CA PRO A 298 15.99 -2.91 -18.63
C PRO A 298 15.68 -1.47 -19.05
N VAL A 299 16.32 -1.04 -20.14
CA VAL A 299 16.12 0.28 -20.75
C VAL A 299 15.29 0.12 -22.02
N TYR A 300 14.36 1.04 -22.23
CA TYR A 300 13.43 1.05 -23.36
C TYR A 300 13.61 2.32 -24.18
N ASP A 301 13.56 2.21 -25.50
CA ASP A 301 13.51 3.37 -26.37
C ASP A 301 12.08 3.86 -26.52
N PHE A 302 11.91 5.18 -26.43
CA PHE A 302 10.63 5.86 -26.55
C PHE A 302 10.77 7.11 -27.40
N THR A 303 9.89 7.28 -28.38
CA THR A 303 9.80 8.50 -29.18
C THR A 303 8.57 9.25 -28.71
N ALA A 304 8.78 10.44 -28.18
CA ALA A 304 7.70 11.27 -27.69
C ALA A 304 6.98 11.99 -28.84
N ASN A 305 5.81 12.57 -28.57
CA ASN A 305 4.96 13.30 -29.50
C ASN A 305 5.65 14.55 -30.06
N ASN A 306 6.66 15.07 -29.36
CA ASN A 306 7.52 16.16 -29.84
C ASN A 306 8.68 15.66 -30.74
N ASN A 307 8.68 14.37 -31.11
CA ASN A 307 9.71 13.67 -31.87
C ASN A 307 11.09 13.58 -31.19
N GLU A 308 11.18 13.88 -29.90
CA GLU A 308 12.40 13.62 -29.15
C GLU A 308 12.48 12.14 -28.73
N HIS A 309 13.70 11.61 -28.75
CA HIS A 309 13.98 10.23 -28.38
C HIS A 309 14.49 10.15 -26.94
N TYR A 310 13.99 9.16 -26.21
CA TYR A 310 14.29 8.94 -24.81
C TYR A 310 14.63 7.49 -24.53
N ARG A 311 15.63 7.28 -23.68
CA ARG A 311 15.85 6.03 -22.96
C ARG A 311 15.07 6.05 -21.65
N VAL A 312 14.19 5.08 -21.49
CA VAL A 312 13.24 4.99 -20.37
C VAL A 312 13.59 3.81 -19.48
N LYS A 313 13.65 4.07 -18.18
CA LYS A 313 13.76 3.03 -17.14
C LYS A 313 12.50 2.99 -16.31
N ILE A 314 12.10 1.79 -15.88
CA ILE A 314 10.93 1.60 -15.03
C ILE A 314 11.29 0.87 -13.72
N VAL A 315 10.67 1.30 -12.63
CA VAL A 315 10.80 0.68 -11.30
C VAL A 315 9.44 0.71 -10.61
N LEU A 316 9.08 -0.34 -9.88
CA LEU A 316 7.90 -0.29 -9.02
C LEU A 316 8.28 0.31 -7.66
N ALA A 317 7.55 1.34 -7.25
CA ALA A 317 7.52 1.80 -5.86
C ALA A 317 6.62 0.86 -5.06
N CYS A 318 7.13 0.31 -3.98
CA CYS A 318 6.46 -0.72 -3.19
C CYS A 318 6.39 -0.35 -1.72
N ARG A 319 5.38 -0.87 -1.04
CA ARG A 319 5.34 -0.99 0.42
C ARG A 319 5.67 -2.43 0.77
N GLN A 320 6.65 -2.64 1.65
CA GLN A 320 7.09 -3.97 2.10
C GLN A 320 6.85 -4.15 3.59
N ASP A 321 6.27 -5.29 3.98
CA ASP A 321 6.09 -5.64 5.39
C ASP A 321 7.45 -5.84 6.05
N PRO A 322 7.83 -5.01 7.04
CA PRO A 322 9.12 -5.15 7.71
C PRO A 322 9.25 -6.42 8.53
N LYS A 323 8.14 -7.08 8.91
CA LYS A 323 8.15 -8.31 9.72
C LYS A 323 8.53 -9.54 8.90
N LEU A 324 8.29 -9.50 7.59
CA LEU A 324 8.50 -10.62 6.66
C LEU A 324 9.69 -10.38 5.72
N MET A 325 10.46 -9.34 5.98
CA MET A 325 11.59 -8.90 5.17
C MET A 325 12.91 -9.35 5.78
N HIS A 326 13.81 -9.80 4.92
CA HIS A 326 15.21 -10.00 5.22
C HIS A 326 16.06 -8.93 4.54
N ILE A 327 17.19 -8.58 5.16
CA ILE A 327 18.12 -7.56 4.68
C ILE A 327 19.47 -8.21 4.43
N GLN A 328 20.06 -7.94 3.27
CA GLN A 328 21.41 -8.37 2.94
C GLN A 328 22.20 -7.29 2.18
N GLY A 329 23.47 -7.60 1.93
CA GLY A 329 24.33 -6.78 1.10
C GLY A 329 23.99 -6.89 -0.38
N GLU A 330 24.55 -5.97 -1.16
CA GLU A 330 24.50 -6.02 -2.62
C GLU A 330 25.06 -7.32 -3.18
N THR A 331 24.48 -7.77 -4.29
CA THR A 331 24.83 -9.01 -4.99
C THR A 331 25.38 -8.77 -6.40
N VAL A 332 25.57 -7.50 -6.78
CA VAL A 332 26.00 -7.07 -8.13
C VAL A 332 27.52 -6.93 -8.26
N GLY A 333 28.27 -7.14 -7.18
CA GLY A 333 29.73 -7.05 -7.16
C GLY A 333 30.23 -5.60 -7.24
N SER A 334 29.52 -4.65 -6.64
CA SER A 334 29.91 -3.23 -6.60
C SER A 334 31.22 -2.97 -5.84
N GLY A 335 31.64 -3.92 -5.00
CA GLY A 335 32.86 -3.84 -4.21
C GLY A 335 32.81 -2.67 -3.23
N THR A 336 33.80 -1.77 -3.30
CA THR A 336 33.87 -0.57 -2.46
C THR A 336 33.10 0.62 -3.01
N THR A 337 32.56 0.52 -4.24
CA THR A 337 31.84 1.62 -4.88
C THR A 337 30.48 1.80 -4.22
N ARG A 338 30.27 2.96 -3.60
CA ARG A 338 29.00 3.25 -2.92
C ARG A 338 27.87 3.44 -3.94
N ILE A 339 26.82 2.64 -3.84
CA ILE A 339 25.69 2.70 -4.79
C ILE A 339 24.69 3.81 -4.41
N CYS A 340 24.42 3.95 -3.12
CA CYS A 340 23.50 4.95 -2.60
C CYS A 340 24.17 5.76 -1.48
N PRO A 341 24.10 7.10 -1.51
CA PRO A 341 24.73 7.92 -0.48
C PRO A 341 24.12 7.68 0.92
N TYR A 342 22.84 7.28 0.99
CA TYR A 342 22.12 7.13 2.27
C TYR A 342 22.07 5.70 2.80
N ILE A 343 22.09 4.71 1.91
CA ILE A 343 21.98 3.29 2.30
C ILE A 343 23.35 2.60 2.11
N PRO A 344 23.90 1.93 3.15
CA PRO A 344 25.13 1.16 3.01
C PRO A 344 24.94 -0.03 2.07
N ASN A 345 25.95 -0.34 1.24
CA ASN A 345 25.92 -1.49 0.33
C ASN A 345 25.63 -2.82 1.07
N GLY A 346 26.07 -2.97 2.33
CA GLY A 346 25.81 -4.15 3.15
C GLY A 346 24.35 -4.31 3.64
N LYS A 347 23.45 -3.36 3.35
CA LYS A 347 22.04 -3.36 3.74
C LYS A 347 21.11 -2.91 2.61
N ILE A 348 21.56 -2.99 1.36
CA ILE A 348 20.87 -2.37 0.22
C ILE A 348 19.89 -3.31 -0.50
N GLU A 349 19.92 -4.59 -0.19
CA GLU A 349 19.04 -5.57 -0.82
C GLU A 349 18.09 -6.16 0.22
N TYR A 350 16.79 -6.04 -0.05
CA TYR A 350 15.73 -6.61 0.78
C TYR A 350 15.09 -7.77 0.04
N PHE A 351 14.71 -8.82 0.74
CA PHE A 351 14.06 -9.97 0.12
C PHE A 351 13.08 -10.68 1.05
N THR A 352 12.14 -11.42 0.46
CA THR A 352 11.11 -12.17 1.18
C THR A 352 10.61 -13.34 0.35
N GLU A 353 10.24 -14.44 1.00
CA GLU A 353 9.51 -15.58 0.41
C GLU A 353 8.00 -15.45 0.58
N ALA A 354 7.55 -14.56 1.46
CA ALA A 354 6.15 -14.40 1.79
C ALA A 354 5.41 -13.69 0.65
N ARG A 355 4.40 -14.36 0.08
CA ARG A 355 3.46 -13.71 -0.85
C ARG A 355 2.69 -12.61 -0.14
N ALA A 356 2.22 -11.64 -0.92
CA ALA A 356 1.47 -10.48 -0.45
C ALA A 356 2.20 -9.56 0.56
N SER A 357 3.47 -9.82 0.90
CA SER A 357 4.29 -8.96 1.78
C SER A 357 4.92 -7.75 1.08
N LEU A 358 4.66 -7.61 -0.22
CA LEU A 358 5.13 -6.50 -1.06
C LEU A 358 3.98 -6.03 -1.95
N VAL A 359 3.60 -4.75 -1.84
CA VAL A 359 2.48 -4.15 -2.58
C VAL A 359 2.99 -2.99 -3.42
N PRO A 360 2.88 -3.05 -4.76
CA PRO A 360 3.23 -1.93 -5.62
C PRO A 360 2.16 -0.84 -5.48
N TYR A 361 2.59 0.41 -5.32
CA TYR A 361 1.70 1.57 -5.20
C TYR A 361 2.06 2.71 -6.16
N GLY A 362 3.16 2.59 -6.89
CA GLY A 362 3.52 3.54 -7.92
C GLY A 362 4.43 2.93 -8.98
N LEU A 363 4.29 3.42 -10.21
CA LEU A 363 5.21 3.13 -11.29
C LEU A 363 6.16 4.32 -11.42
N LEU A 364 7.44 4.10 -11.17
CA LEU A 364 8.49 5.10 -11.30
C LEU A 364 9.12 5.01 -12.68
N LEU A 365 9.20 6.16 -13.35
CA LEU A 365 9.76 6.33 -14.69
C LEU A 365 10.91 7.33 -14.65
N HIS A 366 12.02 6.98 -15.29
CA HIS A 366 13.12 7.89 -15.55
C HIS A 366 13.34 8.01 -17.05
N PHE A 367 13.51 9.26 -17.51
CA PHE A 367 13.71 9.61 -18.90
C PHE A 367 15.08 10.23 -19.07
N GLU A 368 15.88 9.64 -19.95
CA GLU A 368 17.16 10.17 -20.39
C GLU A 368 17.03 10.51 -21.88
N GLN A 369 17.14 11.79 -22.23
CA GLN A 369 17.06 12.24 -23.62
C GLN A 369 18.26 11.71 -24.40
N CYS A 370 18.01 11.12 -25.56
CA CYS A 370 19.06 10.73 -26.49
C CYS A 370 19.60 11.99 -27.18
N SER A 371 20.92 12.14 -27.17
CA SER A 371 21.66 13.22 -27.83
C SER A 371 21.63 13.12 -29.35
#